data_AF-A0A7X8B6Q8-F1
#
_entry.id   AF-A0A7X8B6Q8-F1
#
_cell.length_a   1.000
_cell.length_b   1.000
_cell.length_c   1.000
_cell.angle_alpha   90.00
_cell.angle_beta   90.00
_cell.angle_gamma   90.00
#
_symmetry.space_group_name_H-M   'P 1'
#
loop_
_entity.id
_entity.type
_entity.pdbx_description
1 polymer ?
#
loop_
_entity_poly.entity_id
_entity_poly.type
_entity_poly.pdbx_seq_one_letter_code
_entity_poly.pdbx_strand_id
1 'polypeptide(L)' 'MGTSDIQDLIAKHGSMVSYPTAAEITTVSVRTLKRLTANGDLPCYRIGRSKALRLRTADVAKLIQRVA' A
#
# COMPACT_ATOMS: atom_id res chain seq x y z
N MET A 1 18.85 -4.16 -8.85
CA MET A 1 17.55 -4.37 -9.54
C MET A 1 16.47 -4.28 -8.48
N GLY A 2 15.70 -3.19 -8.39
CA GLY A 2 14.71 -3.05 -7.29
C GLY A 2 13.83 -1.80 -7.30
N THR A 3 13.98 -0.93 -8.30
CA THR A 3 13.19 0.30 -8.47
C THR A 3 12.12 0.20 -9.56
N SER A 4 12.25 -0.76 -10.48
CA SER A 4 11.35 -0.91 -11.63
C SER A 4 9.95 -1.36 -11.21
N ASP A 5 9.86 -2.32 -10.30
CA ASP A 5 8.58 -2.87 -9.82
C ASP A 5 7.75 -1.81 -9.08
N ILE A 6 8.40 -0.93 -8.33
CA ILE A 6 7.73 0.15 -7.60
C ILE A 6 7.18 1.20 -8.58
N GLN A 7 7.95 1.56 -9.61
CA GLN A 7 7.49 2.50 -10.63
C GLN A 7 6.36 1.93 -11.48
N ASP A 8 6.41 0.65 -11.84
CA ASP A 8 5.35 -0.01 -12.60
C ASP A 8 4.04 -0.07 -11.77
N LEU A 9 4.14 -0.38 -10.48
CA LEU A 9 3.00 -0.33 -9.55
C LEU A 9 2.43 1.09 -9.40
N ILE A 10 3.29 2.11 -9.33
CA ILE A 10 2.85 3.52 -9.27
C ILE A 10 2.18 3.95 -10.59
N ALA A 11 2.71 3.53 -11.74
CA ALA A 11 2.10 3.84 -13.04
C ALA A 11 0.75 3.16 -13.21
N LYS A 12 0.63 1.91 -12.76
CA LYS A 12 -0.58 1.07 -12.92
C LYS A 12 -1.70 1.42 -11.96
N HIS A 13 -1.38 1.76 -10.71
CA HIS A 13 -2.39 1.99 -9.66
C HIS A 13 -2.40 3.43 -9.12
N GLY A 14 -1.50 4.29 -9.59
CA GLY A 14 -1.31 5.65 -9.10
C GLY A 14 -0.45 5.70 -7.83
N SER A 15 -0.20 6.92 -7.34
CA SER A 15 0.63 7.15 -6.15
C SER A 15 -0.03 6.76 -4.82
N MET A 16 -1.35 6.55 -4.83
CA MET A 16 -2.14 6.19 -3.64
C MET A 16 -3.18 5.11 -3.99
N VAL A 17 -3.07 3.97 -3.31
CA VAL A 17 -3.93 2.80 -3.49
C VAL A 17 -4.91 2.62 -2.33
N SER A 18 -6.05 2.02 -2.61
CA SER A 18 -7.01 1.62 -1.58
C SER A 18 -6.58 0.32 -0.89
N TYR A 19 -7.11 0.02 0.29
CA TYR A 19 -6.86 -1.25 0.99
C TYR A 19 -7.11 -2.52 0.15
N PRO A 20 -8.23 -2.67 -0.57
CA PRO A 20 -8.44 -3.87 -1.39
C PRO A 20 -7.42 -3.96 -2.53
N THR A 21 -7.09 -2.85 -3.19
CA THR A 21 -6.03 -2.83 -4.22
C THR A 21 -4.68 -3.20 -3.64
N ALA A 22 -4.33 -2.68 -2.47
CA ALA A 22 -3.08 -3.03 -1.79
C ALA A 22 -3.05 -4.52 -1.41
N ALA A 23 -4.17 -5.10 -1.00
CA ALA A 23 -4.29 -6.52 -0.66
C ALA A 23 -4.04 -7.44 -1.87
N GLU A 24 -4.55 -7.07 -3.04
CA GLU A 24 -4.26 -7.77 -4.30
C GLU A 24 -2.76 -7.70 -4.65
N ILE A 25 -2.16 -6.51 -4.50
CA ILE A 25 -0.74 -6.28 -4.81
C ILE A 25 0.20 -7.06 -3.87
N THR A 26 -0.09 -7.08 -2.57
CA THR A 26 0.75 -7.77 -1.58
C THR A 26 0.38 -9.24 -1.39
N THR A 27 -0.74 -9.73 -1.96
CA THR A 27 -1.34 -11.04 -1.63
C THR A 27 -1.66 -11.18 -0.12
N VAL A 28 -1.74 -10.06 0.61
CA VAL A 28 -1.99 -10.02 2.05
C VAL A 28 -3.41 -9.54 2.32
N SER A 29 -4.07 -10.09 3.34
CA SER A 29 -5.43 -9.68 3.69
C SER A 29 -5.53 -8.20 4.11
N VAL A 30 -6.67 -7.56 3.79
CA VAL A 30 -7.01 -6.20 4.25
C VAL A 30 -6.93 -6.06 5.78
N ARG A 31 -7.26 -7.12 6.53
CA ARG A 31 -7.17 -7.14 7.99
C ARG A 31 -5.72 -6.98 8.47
N THR A 32 -4.78 -7.69 7.83
CA THR A 32 -3.35 -7.58 8.15
C THR A 32 -2.83 -6.20 7.79
N LEU A 33 -3.22 -5.65 6.64
CA LEU A 33 -2.86 -4.28 6.26
C LEU A 33 -3.38 -3.25 7.26
N LYS A 34 -4.63 -3.37 7.72
CA LYS A 34 -5.18 -2.50 8.78
C LYS A 34 -4.43 -2.65 10.09
N ARG A 35 -4.00 -3.86 10.45
CA ARG A 35 -3.18 -4.11 11.65
C ARG A 35 -1.81 -3.46 11.54
N LEU A 36 -1.15 -3.56 10.39
CA LEU A 36 0.14 -2.91 10.14
C LEU A 36 0.03 -1.39 10.19
N THR A 37 -1.05 -0.83 9.63
CA THR A 37 -1.37 0.59 9.78
C THR A 37 -1.59 0.97 11.26
N ALA A 38 -2.34 0.16 12.01
CA ALA A 38 -2.58 0.42 13.44
C ALA A 38 -1.30 0.30 14.28
N ASN A 39 -0.38 -0.57 13.89
CA ASN A 39 0.93 -0.71 14.52
C ASN A 39 1.92 0.41 14.14
N GLY A 40 1.58 1.25 13.15
CA GLY A 40 2.46 2.33 12.67
C GLY A 40 3.51 1.89 11.65
N ASP A 41 3.55 0.60 11.27
CA ASP A 41 4.45 0.08 10.23
C ASP A 41 4.06 0.53 8.81
N LEU A 42 2.82 0.99 8.60
CA LEU A 42 2.32 1.41 7.29
C LEU A 42 1.64 2.78 7.35
N PRO A 43 2.18 3.82 6.68
CA PRO A 43 1.58 5.14 6.68
C PRO A 43 0.28 5.15 5.86
N CYS A 44 -0.80 5.56 6.51
CA CYS A 44 -2.12 5.64 5.90
C CYS A 44 -2.56 7.10 5.78
N TYR A 45 -2.82 7.51 4.54
CA TYR A 45 -3.21 8.85 4.19
C TYR A 45 -4.73 8.90 4.03
N ARG A 46 -5.35 9.86 4.72
CA ARG A 46 -6.77 10.18 4.54
C ARG A 46 -6.85 11.34 3.55
N ILE A 47 -7.41 11.10 2.37
CA ILE A 47 -7.67 12.21 1.42
C ILE A 47 -8.98 12.89 1.82
N GLY A 48 -8.94 14.21 2.01
CA GLY A 48 -10.06 15.02 2.48
C GLY A 48 -11.34 14.89 1.63
N ARG A 49 -12.48 15.03 2.31
CA ARG A 49 -13.89 14.87 1.89
C ARG A 49 -14.43 13.44 1.82
N SER A 50 -13.66 12.47 1.37
CA SER A 50 -14.06 11.06 1.43
C SER A 50 -13.35 10.40 2.61
N LYS A 51 -14.05 9.72 3.52
CA LYS A 51 -13.43 8.88 4.59
C LYS A 51 -12.62 7.68 4.03
N ALA A 52 -12.16 7.74 2.79
CA ALA A 52 -11.36 6.73 2.14
C ALA A 52 -9.93 6.81 2.66
N LEU A 53 -9.53 5.78 3.39
CA LEU A 53 -8.16 5.54 3.77
C LEU A 53 -7.40 5.02 2.55
N ARG A 54 -6.30 5.68 2.18
CA ARG A 54 -5.41 5.25 1.10
C ARG A 54 -3.99 5.04 1.62
N LEU A 55 -3.33 4.05 1.03
CA LEU A 55 -1.95 3.68 1.30
C LEU A 55 -1.10 4.19 0.14
N ARG A 56 0.10 4.68 0.41
CA ARG A 56 1.02 5.06 -0.65
C ARG A 56 1.62 3.81 -1.26
N THR A 57 1.60 3.71 -2.59
CA THR A 57 2.05 2.52 -3.33
C THR A 57 3.52 2.18 -3.05
N ALA A 58 4.36 3.20 -2.84
CA ALA A 58 5.76 3.02 -2.46
C ALA A 58 5.93 2.31 -1.11
N ASP A 59 5.07 2.58 -0.12
CA ASP A 59 5.14 1.95 1.20
C ASP A 59 4.60 0.52 1.15
N VAL A 60 3.56 0.27 0.32
CA VAL A 60 3.10 -1.09 0.03
C VAL A 60 4.19 -1.91 -0.67
N ALA A 61 4.92 -1.33 -1.61
CA ALA A 61 6.01 -2.02 -2.30
C ALA A 61 7.20 -2.31 -1.37
N LYS A 62 7.52 -1.40 -0.44
CA LYS A 62 8.51 -1.67 0.62
C LYS A 62 8.06 -2.79 1.56
N LEU A 63 6.75 -2.91 1.84
CA LEU A 63 6.21 -4.00 2.63
C LEU A 63 6.43 -5.36 1.92
N ILE A 64 6.26 -5.41 0.60
CA ILE A 64 6.56 -6.62 -0.21
C ILE A 64 8.03 -6.99 -0.03
N GLN A 65 8.96 -6.04 -0.20
CA GLN A 65 10.40 -6.29 -0.07
C GLN A 65 10.82 -6.75 1.33
N ARG A 66 10.06 -6.43 2.38
CA ARG A 66 10.35 -6.87 3.75
C ARG A 66 9.88 -8.30 4.04
N VAL A 67 8.89 -8.79 3.29
CA VAL A 67 8.28 -10.12 3.49
C VAL A 67 8.84 -11.15 2.50
N ALA A 68 9.41 -10.72 1.38
CA ALA A 68 10.06 -11.55 0.37
C ALA A 68 11.45 -12.06 0.78
#